data_AF-A0A5E7E703-F1
#
_entry.id   AF-A0A5E7E703-F1
#
_cell.length_a   1.000
_cell.length_b   1.000
_cell.length_c   1.000
_cell.angle_alpha   90.00
_cell.angle_beta   90.00
_cell.angle_gamma   90.00
#
_symmetry.space_group_name_H-M   'P 1'
#
loop_
_entity.id
_entity.type
_entity.pdbx_description
1 polymer ?
#
loop_
_entity_poly.entity_id
_entity_poly.type
_entity_poly.pdbx_seq_one_letter_code
_entity_poly.pdbx_strand_id
1 'polypeptide(L)'
;MNALTLPDIAAQASRQALPLEWVGMCGIALPVLFNGQRLSAKADAGVSLDDGEARGIHMSRLYLALEMLEQENLTPALLRRVLQRFLDTHEGLSNSAYLTIHADFLLKRPALISPLAGWKSYPVSINARLKNAMFHVELKIDISYSSTCPCSAALARQLIQQQFVDDFANQPLQHADVLAWLGSTKGIVATPHSQRSNAQLTLRLGDYLDDLPLITLINDAEAALGTAVQTAVKRADEQAFALANGQNLMFCEDAARRLNLALKRSPGINAFHLKVVHAESLHAHDAVAESRWNWEAA
;
A
#
# COMPACT_ATOMS: atom_id res chain seq x y z
N MET A 1 -19.54 38.44 -31.93
CA MET A 1 -18.98 38.74 -30.59
C MET A 1 -17.47 38.63 -30.72
N ASN A 2 -16.76 39.75 -30.54
CA ASN A 2 -15.31 39.83 -30.71
C ASN A 2 -14.61 38.98 -29.65
N ALA A 3 -14.01 37.86 -30.05
CA ALA A 3 -13.06 37.14 -29.22
C ALA A 3 -11.79 38.01 -29.12
N LEU A 4 -11.66 38.74 -28.01
CA LEU A 4 -10.39 39.37 -27.65
C LEU A 4 -9.36 38.24 -27.47
N THR A 5 -8.40 38.15 -28.38
CA THR A 5 -7.25 37.24 -28.26
C THR A 5 -6.38 37.73 -27.10
N LEU A 6 -6.55 37.12 -25.94
CA LEU A 6 -5.69 37.35 -24.78
C LEU A 6 -4.27 36.80 -25.07
N PRO A 7 -3.21 37.44 -24.57
CA PRO A 7 -1.84 37.03 -24.84
C PRO A 7 -1.53 35.66 -24.19
N ASP A 8 -0.82 34.81 -24.92
CA ASP A 8 -0.29 33.55 -24.39
C ASP A 8 0.97 33.82 -23.56
N ILE A 9 0.79 33.94 -22.24
CA ILE A 9 1.89 34.24 -21.31
C ILE A 9 2.84 33.04 -21.13
N ALA A 10 2.35 31.80 -21.26
CA ALA A 10 3.14 30.61 -21.04
C ALA A 10 4.23 30.45 -22.11
N ALA A 11 3.89 30.80 -23.36
CA ALA A 11 4.81 30.78 -24.50
C ALA A 11 5.77 31.99 -24.58
N GLN A 12 5.74 32.91 -23.62
CA GLN A 12 6.69 34.04 -23.60
C GLN A 12 8.08 33.60 -23.14
N ALA A 13 9.09 34.37 -23.53
CA ALA A 13 10.45 34.15 -23.07
C ALA A 13 10.59 34.39 -21.55
N SER A 14 11.25 33.46 -20.87
CA SER A 14 11.68 33.56 -19.48
C SER A 14 12.85 34.55 -19.37
N ARG A 15 12.96 35.21 -18.21
CA ARG A 15 14.16 36.02 -17.88
C ARG A 15 15.30 35.18 -17.32
N GLN A 16 15.00 33.93 -16.97
CA GLN A 16 15.93 32.96 -16.39
C GLN A 16 15.71 31.65 -17.12
N ALA A 17 16.58 31.36 -18.09
CA ALA A 17 16.45 30.20 -18.92
C ALA A 17 16.95 28.94 -18.20
N LEU A 18 16.03 28.07 -17.78
CA LEU A 18 16.36 26.83 -17.09
C LEU A 18 15.25 25.80 -17.31
N PRO A 19 15.57 24.61 -17.87
CA PRO A 19 14.62 23.50 -17.94
C PRO A 19 14.18 23.01 -16.55
N LEU A 20 12.96 22.49 -16.47
CA LEU A 20 12.40 21.91 -15.24
C LEU A 20 12.00 20.46 -15.47
N GLU A 21 12.46 19.55 -14.60
CA GLU A 21 12.13 18.12 -14.69
C GLU A 21 10.62 17.85 -14.50
N TRP A 22 9.95 18.70 -13.73
CA TRP A 22 8.53 18.59 -13.43
C TRP A 22 7.88 19.95 -13.16
N VAL A 23 6.77 20.22 -13.84
CA VAL A 23 5.89 21.36 -13.66
C VAL A 23 4.45 20.86 -13.82
N GLY A 24 3.57 21.21 -12.88
CA GLY A 24 2.21 20.70 -12.90
C GLY A 24 1.37 21.17 -11.72
N MET A 25 0.37 20.36 -11.38
CA MET A 25 -0.59 20.58 -10.31
C MET A 25 -0.69 19.34 -9.44
N CYS A 26 -0.73 19.51 -8.13
CA CYS A 26 -0.92 18.43 -7.16
C CYS A 26 -2.28 18.53 -6.46
N GLY A 27 -2.79 17.38 -6.02
CA GLY A 27 -3.98 17.31 -5.16
C GLY A 27 -5.30 17.63 -5.86
N ILE A 28 -5.38 17.49 -7.19
CA ILE A 28 -6.62 17.68 -7.95
C ILE A 28 -7.64 16.64 -7.51
N ALA A 29 -8.78 17.06 -6.95
CA ALA A 29 -9.86 16.13 -6.60
C ALA A 29 -10.61 15.70 -7.86
N LEU A 30 -10.72 14.39 -8.08
CA LEU A 30 -11.44 13.82 -9.21
C LEU A 30 -11.95 12.41 -8.91
N PRO A 31 -13.07 12.00 -9.51
CA PRO A 31 -13.45 10.59 -9.52
C PRO A 31 -12.57 9.81 -10.50
N VAL A 32 -12.25 8.56 -10.16
CA VAL A 32 -11.64 7.60 -11.10
C VAL A 32 -12.52 6.37 -11.21
N LEU A 33 -12.65 5.80 -12.40
CA LEU A 33 -13.38 4.55 -12.60
C LEU A 33 -12.42 3.36 -12.47
N PHE A 34 -12.66 2.44 -11.55
CA PHE A 34 -11.87 1.22 -11.38
C PHE A 34 -12.79 0.02 -11.27
N ASN A 35 -12.62 -0.97 -12.14
CA ASN A 35 -13.48 -2.16 -12.24
C ASN A 35 -14.99 -1.81 -12.26
N GLY A 36 -15.36 -0.74 -12.98
CA GLY A 36 -16.74 -0.25 -13.08
C GLY A 36 -17.26 0.52 -11.86
N GLN A 37 -16.44 0.72 -10.83
CA GLN A 37 -16.78 1.51 -9.64
C GLN A 37 -16.10 2.88 -9.68
N ARG A 38 -16.85 3.94 -9.39
CA ARG A 38 -16.28 5.28 -9.19
C ARG A 38 -15.67 5.40 -7.80
N LEU A 39 -14.39 5.75 -7.74
CA LEU A 39 -13.63 5.99 -6.51
C LEU A 39 -13.30 7.47 -6.39
N SER A 40 -13.38 8.00 -5.17
CA SER A 40 -12.85 9.34 -4.87
C SER A 40 -11.34 9.27 -4.86
N ALA A 41 -10.68 10.17 -5.61
CA ALA A 41 -9.23 10.20 -5.73
C ALA A 41 -8.69 11.63 -5.74
N LYS A 42 -7.37 11.73 -5.58
CA LYS A 42 -6.60 12.93 -5.89
C LYS A 42 -5.56 12.61 -6.96
N ALA A 43 -5.35 13.52 -7.91
CA ALA A 43 -4.32 13.40 -8.92
C ALA A 43 -3.25 14.49 -8.80
N ASP A 44 -2.01 14.07 -9.02
CA ASP A 44 -0.89 14.94 -9.32
C ASP A 44 -0.55 14.77 -10.80
N ALA A 45 -0.70 15.83 -11.58
CA ALA A 45 -0.53 15.81 -13.03
C ALA A 45 0.51 16.85 -13.44
N GLY A 46 1.50 16.44 -14.24
CA GLY A 46 2.58 17.32 -14.66
C GLY A 46 3.36 16.80 -15.85
N VAL A 47 4.19 17.68 -16.39
CA VAL A 47 5.11 17.43 -17.51
C VAL A 47 6.48 18.05 -17.19
N SER A 48 7.51 17.70 -17.95
CA SER A 48 8.75 18.48 -17.95
C SER A 48 8.54 19.83 -18.67
N LEU A 49 9.37 20.83 -18.36
CA LEU A 49 9.53 22.04 -19.17
C LEU A 49 10.95 22.01 -19.73
N ASP A 50 11.11 21.39 -20.90
CA ASP A 50 12.39 21.17 -21.56
C ASP A 50 12.88 22.42 -22.30
N ASP A 51 11.96 23.24 -22.82
CA ASP A 51 12.28 24.56 -23.32
C ASP A 51 12.55 25.52 -22.14
N GLY A 52 13.83 25.66 -21.80
CA GLY A 52 14.26 26.56 -20.72
C GLY A 52 13.93 28.03 -20.99
N GLU A 53 13.74 28.44 -22.25
CA GLU A 53 13.36 29.80 -22.59
C GLU A 53 11.85 30.03 -22.41
N ALA A 54 11.03 28.99 -22.37
CA ALA A 54 9.60 29.15 -22.13
C ALA A 54 9.34 29.58 -20.68
N ARG A 55 8.40 30.50 -20.48
CA ARG A 55 8.02 31.02 -19.16
C ARG A 55 7.19 30.02 -18.35
N GLY A 56 6.48 29.10 -19.00
CA GLY A 56 5.71 28.05 -18.32
C GLY A 56 4.91 27.16 -19.26
N ILE A 57 4.03 26.35 -18.68
CA ILE A 57 3.14 25.42 -19.40
C ILE A 57 1.68 25.87 -19.34
N HIS A 58 0.84 25.31 -20.22
CA HIS A 58 -0.61 25.52 -20.20
C HIS A 58 -1.31 24.53 -19.25
N MET A 59 -1.27 24.81 -17.95
CA MET A 59 -1.81 23.95 -16.88
C MET A 59 -3.23 23.41 -17.12
N SER A 60 -4.14 24.24 -17.64
CA SER A 60 -5.53 23.83 -17.89
C SER A 60 -5.65 22.66 -18.87
N ARG A 61 -4.68 22.50 -19.79
CA ARG A 61 -4.65 21.37 -20.74
C ARG A 61 -4.45 20.04 -20.02
N LEU A 62 -3.61 20.02 -18.97
CA LEU A 62 -3.42 18.83 -18.12
C LEU A 62 -4.71 18.50 -17.37
N TYR A 63 -5.35 19.50 -16.75
CA TYR A 63 -6.58 19.32 -15.99
C TYR A 63 -7.71 18.73 -16.86
N LEU A 64 -7.91 19.29 -18.06
CA LEU A 64 -8.95 18.82 -18.97
C LEU A 64 -8.71 17.38 -19.46
N ALA A 65 -7.44 16.99 -19.66
CA ALA A 65 -7.11 15.63 -20.06
C ALA A 65 -7.38 14.57 -18.97
N LEU A 66 -7.51 14.97 -17.69
CA LEU A 66 -7.89 14.06 -16.61
C LEU A 66 -9.36 13.59 -16.70
N GLU A 67 -10.21 14.24 -17.50
CA GLU A 67 -11.61 13.84 -17.71
C GLU A 67 -11.74 12.37 -18.16
N MET A 68 -10.74 11.85 -18.90
CA MET A 68 -10.73 10.44 -19.33
C MET A 68 -10.76 9.46 -18.15
N LEU A 69 -10.21 9.84 -16.99
CA LEU A 69 -10.18 8.98 -15.79
C LEU A 69 -11.56 8.81 -15.15
N GLU A 70 -12.48 9.74 -15.36
CA GLU A 70 -13.86 9.64 -14.89
C GLU A 70 -14.70 8.72 -15.80
N GLN A 71 -14.37 8.68 -17.09
CA GLN A 71 -15.18 8.04 -18.14
C GLN A 71 -14.77 6.60 -18.43
N GLU A 72 -13.47 6.29 -18.31
CA GLU A 72 -12.91 5.00 -18.71
C GLU A 72 -12.29 4.25 -17.52
N ASN A 73 -12.32 2.91 -17.55
CA ASN A 73 -11.71 2.10 -16.49
C ASN A 73 -10.20 2.32 -16.42
N LEU A 74 -9.71 2.46 -15.20
CA LEU A 74 -8.31 2.72 -14.89
C LEU A 74 -7.43 1.52 -15.24
N THR A 75 -6.74 1.63 -16.36
CA THR A 75 -5.86 0.62 -16.94
C THR A 75 -4.50 1.24 -17.31
N PRO A 76 -3.43 0.44 -17.45
CA PRO A 76 -2.17 0.92 -18.00
C PRO A 76 -2.33 1.61 -19.37
N ALA A 77 -3.20 1.10 -20.23
CA ALA A 77 -3.49 1.70 -21.54
C ALA A 77 -4.13 3.10 -21.42
N LEU A 78 -5.10 3.27 -20.51
CA LEU A 78 -5.70 4.59 -20.24
C LEU A 78 -4.67 5.58 -19.70
N LEU A 79 -3.87 5.15 -18.72
CA LEU A 79 -2.80 5.98 -18.14
C LEU A 79 -1.83 6.45 -19.23
N ARG A 80 -1.40 5.55 -20.12
CA ARG A 80 -0.54 5.90 -21.25
C ARG A 80 -1.20 6.92 -22.18
N ARG A 81 -2.49 6.78 -22.50
CA ARG A 81 -3.23 7.74 -23.33
C ARG A 81 -3.34 9.12 -22.69
N VAL A 82 -3.61 9.20 -21.38
CA VAL A 82 -3.65 10.48 -20.65
C VAL A 82 -2.28 11.17 -20.70
N LEU A 83 -1.20 10.42 -20.45
CA LEU A 83 0.16 10.95 -20.53
C LEU A 83 0.54 11.39 -21.95
N GLN A 84 0.16 10.62 -22.97
CA GLN A 84 0.37 11.02 -24.36
C GLN A 84 -0.38 12.32 -24.67
N ARG A 85 -1.62 12.46 -24.20
CA ARG A 85 -2.38 13.70 -24.35
C ARG A 85 -1.71 14.88 -23.66
N PHE A 86 -1.07 14.67 -22.50
CA PHE A 86 -0.28 15.73 -21.86
C PHE A 86 0.85 16.19 -22.78
N LEU A 87 1.61 15.27 -23.37
CA LEU A 87 2.71 15.60 -24.29
C LEU A 87 2.20 16.26 -25.59
N ASP A 88 1.18 15.70 -26.24
CA ASP A 88 0.63 16.25 -27.48
C ASP A 88 0.11 17.68 -27.30
N THR A 89 -0.47 17.98 -26.13
CA THR A 89 -0.97 19.31 -25.80
C THR A 89 0.11 20.27 -25.29
N HIS A 90 1.33 19.80 -25.08
CA HIS A 90 2.52 20.58 -24.70
C HIS A 90 3.67 20.37 -25.69
N GLU A 91 3.34 20.10 -26.95
CA GLU A 91 4.32 19.92 -28.03
C GLU A 91 5.27 21.13 -28.08
N GLY A 92 6.57 20.85 -28.21
CA GLY A 92 7.64 21.85 -28.20
C GLY A 92 8.09 22.31 -26.81
N LEU A 93 7.34 22.02 -25.75
CA LEU A 93 7.69 22.36 -24.36
C LEU A 93 8.13 21.15 -23.54
N SER A 94 7.59 19.96 -23.81
CA SER A 94 7.69 18.82 -22.91
C SER A 94 7.97 17.50 -23.63
N ASN A 95 8.90 16.71 -23.08
CA ASN A 95 9.28 15.36 -23.51
C ASN A 95 8.94 14.27 -22.49
N SER A 96 8.58 14.67 -21.26
CA SER A 96 8.20 13.77 -20.16
C SER A 96 6.86 14.16 -19.57
N ALA A 97 6.02 13.17 -19.26
CA ALA A 97 4.74 13.35 -18.59
C ALA A 97 4.59 12.41 -17.38
N TYR A 98 3.90 12.91 -16.36
CA TYR A 98 3.77 12.28 -15.06
C TYR A 98 2.32 12.39 -14.57
N LEU A 99 1.79 11.27 -14.07
CA LEU A 99 0.48 11.22 -13.44
C LEU A 99 0.57 10.33 -12.20
N THR A 100 0.23 10.87 -11.04
CA THR A 100 0.03 10.07 -9.83
C THR A 100 -1.43 10.14 -9.41
N ILE A 101 -2.06 9.00 -9.18
CA ILE A 101 -3.43 8.90 -8.66
C ILE A 101 -3.36 8.32 -7.26
N HIS A 102 -3.94 9.01 -6.28
CA HIS A 102 -4.06 8.60 -4.89
C HIS A 102 -5.52 8.28 -4.57
N ALA A 103 -5.79 7.07 -4.11
CA ALA A 103 -7.14 6.65 -3.73
C ALA A 103 -7.12 5.62 -2.59
N ASP A 104 -8.20 5.61 -1.81
CA ASP A 104 -8.48 4.58 -0.83
C ASP A 104 -9.33 3.48 -1.46
N PHE A 105 -8.72 2.32 -1.74
CA PHE A 105 -9.43 1.19 -2.31
C PHE A 105 -10.20 0.46 -1.21
N LEU A 106 -11.53 0.49 -1.27
CA LEU A 106 -12.39 -0.19 -0.32
C LEU A 106 -12.67 -1.61 -0.81
N LEU A 107 -12.21 -2.61 -0.06
CA LEU A 107 -12.52 -4.01 -0.34
C LEU A 107 -13.36 -4.59 0.79
N LYS A 108 -14.45 -5.27 0.42
CA LYS A 108 -15.29 -5.97 1.37
C LYS A 108 -14.60 -7.28 1.78
N ARG A 109 -14.29 -7.43 3.06
CA ARG A 109 -13.55 -8.56 3.63
C ARG A 109 -14.47 -9.43 4.48
N PRO A 110 -14.50 -10.76 4.27
CA PRO A 110 -15.23 -11.67 5.15
C PRO A 110 -14.56 -11.72 6.52
N ALA A 111 -15.35 -12.01 7.55
CA ALA A 111 -14.82 -12.44 8.85
C ALA A 111 -14.21 -13.85 8.75
N LEU A 112 -13.43 -14.25 9.75
CA LEU A 112 -12.71 -15.54 9.73
C LEU A 112 -13.64 -16.75 9.82
N ILE A 113 -14.72 -16.67 10.61
CA ILE A 113 -15.61 -17.79 10.95
C ILE A 113 -17.08 -17.43 10.71
N SER A 114 -17.52 -16.27 11.20
CA SER A 114 -18.92 -15.85 11.11
C SER A 114 -19.27 -15.39 9.68
N PRO A 115 -20.57 -15.39 9.30
CA PRO A 115 -20.99 -14.96 7.96
C PRO A 115 -20.93 -13.42 7.76
N LEU A 116 -20.28 -12.69 8.68
CA LEU A 116 -20.15 -11.24 8.59
C LEU A 116 -19.11 -10.85 7.56
N ALA A 117 -19.26 -9.62 7.04
CA ALA A 117 -18.25 -8.99 6.20
C ALA A 117 -18.32 -7.48 6.38
N GLY A 118 -17.17 -6.81 6.29
CA GLY A 118 -17.06 -5.36 6.43
C GLY A 118 -16.08 -4.76 5.43
N TRP A 119 -16.10 -3.44 5.31
CA TRP A 119 -15.23 -2.71 4.38
C TRP A 119 -13.88 -2.42 5.03
N LYS A 120 -12.80 -2.72 4.31
CA LYS A 120 -11.43 -2.37 4.68
C LYS A 120 -10.84 -1.45 3.63
N SER A 121 -10.20 -0.37 4.08
CA SER A 121 -9.50 0.58 3.21
C SER A 121 -8.06 0.17 2.98
N TYR A 122 -7.59 0.31 1.74
CA TYR A 122 -6.22 0.13 1.32
C TYR A 122 -5.77 1.41 0.61
N PRO A 123 -4.94 2.24 1.25
CA PRO A 123 -4.34 3.38 0.60
C PRO A 123 -3.46 2.92 -0.56
N VAL A 124 -3.72 3.45 -1.75
CA VAL A 124 -3.00 3.11 -2.98
C VAL A 124 -2.56 4.39 -3.69
N SER A 125 -1.36 4.37 -4.26
CA SER A 125 -0.92 5.34 -5.24
C SER A 125 -0.52 4.65 -6.54
N ILE A 126 -1.00 5.14 -7.66
CA ILE A 126 -0.65 4.66 -9.01
C ILE A 126 0.17 5.76 -9.68
N ASN A 127 1.46 5.53 -9.88
CA ASN A 127 2.37 6.47 -10.50
C ASN A 127 2.68 6.01 -11.93
N ALA A 128 2.23 6.78 -12.92
CA ALA A 128 2.49 6.54 -14.33
C ALA A 128 3.45 7.61 -14.88
N ARG A 129 4.41 7.18 -15.69
CA ARG A 129 5.37 8.06 -16.35
C ARG A 129 5.53 7.68 -17.81
N LEU A 130 5.68 8.69 -18.66
CA LEU A 130 6.03 8.55 -20.06
C LEU A 130 7.21 9.49 -20.33
N LYS A 131 8.40 8.92 -20.50
CA LYS A 131 9.64 9.67 -20.74
C LYS A 131 10.41 9.02 -21.89
N ASN A 132 10.75 9.78 -22.92
CA ASN A 132 11.47 9.28 -24.10
C ASN A 132 10.79 8.03 -24.71
N ALA A 133 9.46 8.07 -24.86
CA ALA A 133 8.60 6.96 -25.30
C ALA A 133 8.57 5.71 -24.39
N MET A 134 9.34 5.68 -23.30
CA MET A 134 9.28 4.62 -22.30
C MET A 134 8.13 4.90 -21.32
N PHE A 135 7.20 3.95 -21.25
CA PHE A 135 6.06 4.00 -20.35
C PHE A 135 6.30 3.08 -19.15
N HIS A 136 6.12 3.61 -17.95
CA HIS A 136 6.24 2.84 -16.72
C HIS A 136 5.06 3.13 -15.79
N VAL A 137 4.62 2.10 -15.08
CA VAL A 137 3.64 2.20 -14.01
C VAL A 137 4.23 1.60 -12.74
N GLU A 138 4.13 2.35 -11.66
CA GLU A 138 4.49 1.93 -10.31
C GLU A 138 3.24 1.97 -9.42
N LEU A 139 3.00 0.90 -8.66
CA LEU A 139 1.95 0.82 -7.66
C LEU A 139 2.56 0.97 -6.27
N LYS A 140 1.94 1.79 -5.43
CA LYS A 140 2.20 1.85 -3.99
C LYS A 140 0.96 1.35 -3.27
N ILE A 141 1.11 0.38 -2.37
CA ILE A 141 -0.01 -0.25 -1.64
C ILE A 141 0.38 -0.37 -0.17
N ASP A 142 -0.48 0.13 0.71
CA ASP A 142 -0.32 0.01 2.16
C ASP A 142 -1.26 -1.07 2.72
N ILE A 143 -0.69 -2.03 3.45
CA ILE A 143 -1.42 -3.20 3.96
C ILE A 143 -1.24 -3.29 5.47
N SER A 144 -2.35 -3.16 6.20
CA SER A 144 -2.39 -3.31 7.65
C SER A 144 -2.63 -4.75 8.08
N TYR A 145 -1.84 -5.21 9.05
CA TYR A 145 -1.91 -6.55 9.65
C TYR A 145 -1.56 -6.51 11.14
N SER A 146 -1.67 -7.65 11.83
CA SER A 146 -1.24 -7.84 13.22
C SER A 146 0.04 -8.66 13.29
N SER A 147 0.98 -8.27 14.14
CA SER A 147 2.20 -9.02 14.41
C SER A 147 2.38 -9.27 15.90
N THR A 148 2.80 -10.48 16.25
CA THR A 148 3.15 -10.88 17.62
C THR A 148 4.61 -11.28 17.68
N CYS A 149 5.36 -10.70 18.62
CA CYS A 149 6.80 -10.90 18.72
C CYS A 149 7.14 -12.32 19.20
N PRO A 150 7.95 -13.09 18.44
CA PRO A 150 8.38 -14.44 18.85
C PRO A 150 9.13 -14.45 20.17
N CYS A 151 10.00 -13.46 20.41
CA CYS A 151 10.75 -13.34 21.68
C CYS A 151 9.81 -13.15 22.87
N SER A 152 8.88 -12.19 22.78
CA SER A 152 7.93 -11.92 23.86
C SER A 152 7.05 -13.13 24.13
N ALA A 153 6.58 -13.82 23.09
CA ALA A 153 5.82 -15.06 23.21
C ALA A 153 6.61 -16.18 23.89
N ALA A 154 7.92 -16.30 23.65
CA ALA A 154 8.76 -17.28 24.32
C ALA A 154 8.93 -16.95 25.81
N LEU A 155 9.19 -15.69 26.15
CA LEU A 155 9.36 -15.25 27.54
C LEU A 155 8.07 -15.36 28.35
N ALA A 156 6.92 -14.99 27.76
CA ALA A 156 5.62 -15.16 28.41
C ALA A 156 5.35 -16.64 28.72
N ARG A 157 5.68 -17.55 27.80
CA ARG A 157 5.58 -19.00 28.01
C ARG A 157 6.48 -19.49 29.15
N GLN A 158 7.71 -18.98 29.27
CA GLN A 158 8.60 -19.34 30.38
C GLN A 158 8.03 -18.91 31.74
N LEU A 159 7.45 -17.72 31.83
CA LEU A 159 6.79 -17.26 33.05
C LEU A 159 5.57 -18.12 33.42
N ILE A 160 4.78 -18.53 32.43
CA ILE A 160 3.66 -19.47 32.64
C ILE A 160 4.16 -20.84 33.12
N GLN A 161 5.25 -21.35 32.54
CA GLN A 161 5.87 -22.60 32.98
C GLN A 161 6.40 -22.52 34.41
N GLN A 162 7.00 -21.38 34.80
CA GLN A 162 7.45 -21.16 36.17
C GLN A 162 6.27 -21.14 37.15
N GLN A 163 5.21 -20.40 36.81
CA GLN A 163 4.01 -20.36 37.66
C GLN A 163 3.38 -21.74 37.83
N PHE A 164 3.39 -22.56 36.77
CA PHE A 164 2.92 -23.95 36.86
C PHE A 164 3.77 -24.76 37.85
N VAL A 165 5.10 -24.65 37.81
CA VAL A 165 5.99 -25.31 38.77
C VAL A 165 5.70 -24.83 40.19
N ASP A 166 5.54 -23.52 40.40
CA ASP A 166 5.31 -22.95 41.73
C ASP A 166 3.98 -23.41 42.34
N ASP A 167 2.92 -23.49 41.54
CA ASP A 167 1.58 -23.89 42.01
C ASP A 167 1.45 -25.41 42.22
N PHE A 168 2.15 -26.24 41.43
CA PHE A 168 1.96 -27.70 41.41
C PHE A 168 3.17 -28.53 41.87
N ALA A 169 4.28 -27.90 42.30
CA ALA A 169 5.46 -28.63 42.78
C ALA A 169 5.10 -29.63 43.90
N ASN A 170 5.59 -30.87 43.74
CA ASN A 170 5.41 -31.96 44.70
C ASN A 170 3.95 -32.35 45.00
N GLN A 171 3.03 -32.05 44.09
CA GLN A 171 1.61 -32.44 44.19
C GLN A 171 1.22 -33.42 43.07
N PRO A 172 0.32 -34.38 43.33
CA PRO A 172 -0.25 -35.21 42.27
C PRO A 172 -1.12 -34.35 41.33
N LEU A 173 -0.85 -34.42 40.02
CA LEU A 173 -1.58 -33.65 39.02
C LEU A 173 -2.89 -34.33 38.64
N GLN A 174 -4.03 -33.71 38.96
CA GLN A 174 -5.33 -34.09 38.43
C GLN A 174 -5.67 -33.23 37.21
N HIS A 175 -6.22 -33.87 36.17
CA HIS A 175 -6.57 -33.18 34.93
C HIS A 175 -7.54 -32.01 35.14
N ALA A 176 -8.53 -32.18 36.03
CA ALA A 176 -9.52 -31.14 36.33
C ALA A 176 -8.89 -29.89 36.95
N ASP A 177 -7.91 -30.07 37.84
CA ASP A 177 -7.24 -28.97 38.52
C ASP A 177 -6.35 -28.17 37.56
N VAL A 178 -5.63 -28.87 36.67
CA VAL A 178 -4.81 -28.24 35.63
C VAL A 178 -5.69 -27.46 34.65
N LEU A 179 -6.83 -28.03 34.23
CA LEU A 179 -7.75 -27.34 33.33
C LEU A 179 -8.36 -26.09 33.97
N ALA A 180 -8.77 -26.18 35.24
CA ALA A 180 -9.25 -25.01 36.00
C ALA A 180 -8.17 -23.94 36.16
N TRP A 181 -6.92 -24.35 36.40
CA TRP A 181 -5.77 -23.45 36.48
C TRP A 181 -5.48 -22.72 35.17
N LEU A 182 -5.51 -23.43 34.04
CA LEU A 182 -5.34 -22.84 32.69
C LEU A 182 -6.43 -21.79 32.37
N GLY A 183 -7.64 -21.97 32.92
CA GLY A 183 -8.74 -21.01 32.79
C GLY A 183 -8.67 -19.82 33.74
N SER A 184 -7.73 -19.81 34.69
CA SER A 184 -7.54 -18.75 35.67
C SER A 184 -6.45 -17.75 35.25
N THR A 185 -6.33 -16.64 35.96
CA THR A 185 -5.24 -15.67 35.75
C THR A 185 -3.84 -16.25 36.03
N LYS A 186 -3.75 -17.33 36.83
CA LYS A 186 -2.48 -18.04 37.08
C LYS A 186 -2.01 -18.83 35.86
N GLY A 187 -2.93 -19.31 35.03
CA GLY A 187 -2.62 -20.00 33.78
C GLY A 187 -2.05 -19.09 32.68
N ILE A 188 -2.14 -17.77 32.86
CA ILE A 188 -1.72 -16.76 31.89
C ILE A 188 -1.08 -15.52 32.56
N VAL A 189 -0.19 -15.75 33.53
CA VAL A 189 0.48 -14.68 34.31
C VAL A 189 1.26 -13.65 33.47
N ALA A 190 1.54 -13.96 32.19
CA ALA A 190 2.19 -13.06 31.26
C ALA A 190 1.51 -13.12 29.89
N THR A 191 1.41 -11.96 29.25
CA THR A 191 0.87 -11.81 27.90
C THR A 191 1.97 -11.29 26.97
N PRO A 192 2.23 -11.96 25.84
CA PRO A 192 3.19 -11.43 24.87
C PRO A 192 2.64 -10.19 24.19
N HIS A 193 3.54 -9.27 23.83
CA HIS A 193 3.11 -8.09 23.10
C HIS A 193 2.80 -8.42 21.63
N SER A 194 1.73 -7.79 21.15
CA SER A 194 1.31 -7.77 19.76
C SER A 194 0.93 -6.34 19.38
N GLN A 195 0.96 -6.03 18.08
CA GLN A 195 0.71 -4.69 17.59
C GLN A 195 0.08 -4.67 16.20
N ARG A 196 -0.46 -3.51 15.83
CA ARG A 196 -0.82 -3.21 14.44
C ARG A 196 0.46 -2.86 13.67
N SER A 197 0.61 -3.48 12.51
CA SER A 197 1.78 -3.32 11.65
C SER A 197 1.35 -2.97 10.24
N ASN A 198 2.25 -2.36 9.47
CA ASN A 198 2.01 -1.94 8.09
C ASN A 198 3.08 -2.52 7.16
N ALA A 199 2.66 -3.00 5.99
CA ALA A 199 3.53 -3.30 4.87
C ALA A 199 3.25 -2.30 3.74
N GLN A 200 4.28 -1.54 3.39
CA GLN A 200 4.29 -0.59 2.28
C GLN A 200 4.97 -1.25 1.09
N LEU A 201 4.22 -1.48 0.02
CA LEU A 201 4.69 -2.18 -1.17
C LEU A 201 4.78 -1.18 -2.32
N THR A 202 5.98 -0.97 -2.87
CA THR A 202 6.20 -0.21 -4.11
C THR A 202 6.61 -1.17 -5.20
N LEU A 203 5.81 -1.28 -6.26
CA LEU A 203 5.90 -2.33 -7.28
C LEU A 203 5.99 -1.69 -8.67
N ARG A 204 6.96 -2.09 -9.49
CA ARG A 204 7.02 -1.72 -10.91
C ARG A 204 6.32 -2.80 -11.73
N LEU A 205 5.33 -2.40 -12.52
CA LEU A 205 4.55 -3.29 -13.34
C LEU A 205 5.27 -3.64 -14.67
N GLY A 206 4.94 -4.81 -15.19
CA GLY A 206 5.20 -5.20 -16.58
C GLY A 206 4.41 -4.32 -17.55
N ASP A 207 5.01 -4.07 -18.71
CA ASP A 207 4.43 -3.27 -19.80
C ASP A 207 3.34 -4.00 -20.59
N TYR A 208 3.21 -5.31 -20.38
CA TYR A 208 2.25 -6.19 -21.04
C TYR A 208 0.94 -6.39 -20.25
N LEU A 209 0.76 -5.71 -19.11
CA LEU A 209 -0.45 -5.85 -18.31
C LEU A 209 -1.60 -5.00 -18.89
N ASP A 210 -2.74 -5.65 -19.11
CA ASP A 210 -3.98 -4.98 -19.54
C ASP A 210 -4.69 -4.26 -18.38
N ASP A 211 -4.57 -4.80 -17.16
CA ASP A 211 -5.24 -4.34 -15.95
C ASP A 211 -4.24 -4.08 -14.81
N LEU A 212 -4.65 -3.25 -13.84
CA LEU A 212 -3.88 -3.04 -12.61
C LEU A 212 -4.20 -4.16 -11.59
N PRO A 213 -3.23 -5.01 -11.19
CA PRO A 213 -3.48 -6.21 -10.38
C PRO A 213 -3.66 -5.92 -8.88
N LEU A 214 -4.27 -4.78 -8.51
CA LEU A 214 -4.36 -4.30 -7.13
C LEU A 214 -5.02 -5.30 -6.17
N ILE A 215 -6.17 -5.85 -6.55
CA ILE A 215 -6.93 -6.77 -5.68
C ILE A 215 -6.12 -8.05 -5.43
N THR A 216 -5.54 -8.62 -6.49
CA THR A 216 -4.70 -9.83 -6.41
C THR A 216 -3.48 -9.59 -5.53
N LEU A 217 -2.75 -8.49 -5.74
CA LEU A 217 -1.57 -8.15 -4.94
C LEU A 217 -1.90 -7.95 -3.45
N ILE A 218 -3.01 -7.27 -3.15
CA ILE A 218 -3.47 -7.10 -1.76
C ILE A 218 -3.78 -8.47 -1.15
N ASN A 219 -4.49 -9.34 -1.87
CA ASN A 219 -4.85 -10.67 -1.37
C ASN A 219 -3.62 -11.55 -1.13
N ASP A 220 -2.67 -11.55 -2.06
CA ASP A 220 -1.43 -12.32 -1.96
C ASP A 220 -0.57 -11.85 -0.78
N ALA A 221 -0.48 -10.54 -0.57
CA ALA A 221 0.25 -9.97 0.54
C ALA A 221 -0.43 -10.24 1.89
N GLU A 222 -1.76 -10.12 1.98
CA GLU A 222 -2.51 -10.52 3.18
C GLU A 222 -2.33 -12.01 3.50
N ALA A 223 -2.36 -12.87 2.48
CA ALA A 223 -2.14 -14.30 2.65
C ALA A 223 -0.70 -14.62 3.11
N ALA A 224 0.30 -13.91 2.56
CA ALA A 224 1.69 -14.07 2.96
C ALA A 224 1.93 -13.63 4.42
N LEU A 225 1.24 -12.58 4.86
CA LEU A 225 1.30 -12.10 6.25
C LEU A 225 0.52 -13.01 7.19
N GLY A 226 -0.66 -13.50 6.80
CA GLY A 226 -1.46 -14.49 7.53
C GLY A 226 -2.30 -13.95 8.69
N THR A 227 -2.16 -12.67 9.04
CA THR A 227 -2.82 -12.01 10.18
C THR A 227 -3.37 -10.63 9.79
N ALA A 228 -3.99 -10.55 8.61
CA ALA A 228 -4.67 -9.34 8.14
C ALA A 228 -5.70 -8.83 9.17
N VAL A 229 -5.74 -7.50 9.38
CA VAL A 229 -6.71 -6.91 10.33
C VAL A 229 -8.15 -7.17 9.87
N GLN A 230 -9.01 -7.46 10.84
CA GLN A 230 -10.42 -7.82 10.62
C GLN A 230 -11.32 -6.57 10.59
N THR A 231 -12.55 -6.74 10.10
CA THR A 231 -13.56 -5.67 10.02
C THR A 231 -14.70 -5.91 11.01
N ALA A 232 -15.85 -6.41 10.55
CA ALA A 232 -16.95 -6.82 11.41
C ALA A 232 -16.69 -8.24 11.93
N VAL A 233 -16.64 -8.40 13.26
CA VAL A 233 -16.33 -9.67 13.93
C VAL A 233 -17.34 -10.01 15.02
N LYS A 234 -17.47 -11.31 15.33
CA LYS A 234 -18.06 -11.85 16.56
C LYS A 234 -16.98 -12.51 17.41
N ARG A 235 -17.33 -12.92 18.64
CA ARG A 235 -16.42 -13.63 19.56
C ARG A 235 -15.70 -14.84 18.94
N ALA A 236 -16.38 -15.60 18.08
CA ALA A 236 -15.77 -16.73 17.37
C ALA A 236 -14.67 -16.30 16.40
N ASP A 237 -14.84 -15.15 15.74
CA ASP A 237 -13.83 -14.56 14.85
C ASP A 237 -12.65 -14.00 15.67
N GLU A 238 -12.92 -13.36 16.80
CA GLU A 238 -11.88 -12.89 17.73
C GLU A 238 -11.03 -14.05 18.26
N GLN A 239 -11.67 -15.17 18.62
CA GLN A 239 -10.96 -16.38 19.03
C GLN A 239 -10.11 -16.95 17.88
N ALA A 240 -10.66 -17.03 16.67
CA ALA A 240 -9.91 -17.48 15.50
C ALA A 240 -8.72 -16.55 15.17
N PHE A 241 -8.90 -15.24 15.35
CA PHE A 241 -7.83 -14.26 15.16
C PHE A 241 -6.76 -14.36 16.25
N ALA A 242 -7.14 -14.58 17.51
CA ALA A 242 -6.22 -14.84 18.60
C ALA A 242 -5.39 -16.11 18.35
N LEU A 243 -6.05 -17.18 17.86
CA LEU A 243 -5.37 -18.42 17.45
C LEU A 243 -4.37 -18.17 16.31
N ALA A 244 -4.79 -17.45 15.26
CA ALA A 244 -3.93 -17.12 14.14
C ALA A 244 -2.69 -16.32 14.60
N ASN A 245 -2.85 -15.32 15.47
CA ASN A 245 -1.71 -14.56 16.03
C ASN A 245 -0.78 -15.44 16.88
N GLY A 246 -1.34 -16.37 17.67
CA GLY A 246 -0.55 -17.29 18.48
C GLY A 246 0.23 -18.32 17.67
N GLN A 247 -0.30 -18.74 16.52
CA GLN A 247 0.34 -19.70 15.61
C GLN A 247 1.27 -19.05 14.58
N ASN A 248 1.17 -17.73 14.40
CA ASN A 248 1.88 -16.98 13.38
C ASN A 248 2.76 -15.87 13.98
N LEU A 249 3.67 -16.26 14.89
CA LEU A 249 4.65 -15.35 15.47
C LEU A 249 5.65 -14.91 14.39
N MET A 250 5.97 -13.61 14.34
CA MET A 250 6.87 -13.08 13.32
C MET A 250 7.66 -11.86 13.80
N PHE A 251 8.94 -11.79 13.44
CA PHE A 251 9.67 -10.55 13.45
C PHE A 251 9.35 -9.71 12.20
N CYS A 252 9.77 -8.43 12.19
CA CYS A 252 9.60 -7.57 11.01
C CYS A 252 10.36 -8.13 9.80
N GLU A 253 11.50 -8.79 10.01
CA GLU A 253 12.28 -9.45 8.97
C GLU A 253 11.55 -10.65 8.37
N ASP A 254 10.81 -11.41 9.18
CA ASP A 254 10.05 -12.55 8.68
C ASP A 254 8.90 -12.10 7.78
N ALA A 255 8.17 -11.05 8.19
CA ALA A 255 7.15 -10.43 7.36
C ALA A 255 7.75 -9.93 6.03
N ALA A 256 8.88 -9.24 6.07
CA ALA A 256 9.58 -8.75 4.87
C ALA A 256 10.00 -9.90 3.93
N ARG A 257 10.54 -11.00 4.48
CA ARG A 257 10.91 -12.19 3.69
C ARG A 257 9.70 -12.86 3.04
N ARG A 258 8.61 -13.04 3.79
CA ARG A 258 7.37 -13.66 3.28
C ARG A 258 6.78 -12.83 2.13
N LEU A 259 6.70 -11.52 2.32
CA LEU A 259 6.23 -10.60 1.27
C LEU A 259 7.15 -10.61 0.05
N ASN A 260 8.47 -10.60 0.23
CA ASN A 260 9.42 -10.68 -0.89
C ASN A 260 9.20 -11.95 -1.73
N LEU A 261 9.08 -13.11 -1.07
CA LEU A 261 8.85 -14.38 -1.75
C LEU A 261 7.49 -14.44 -2.46
N ALA A 262 6.45 -13.86 -1.87
CA ALA A 262 5.13 -13.76 -2.51
C ALA A 262 5.19 -12.87 -3.76
N LEU A 263 5.73 -11.65 -3.63
CA LEU A 263 5.79 -10.67 -4.72
C LEU A 263 6.67 -11.13 -5.89
N LYS A 264 7.76 -11.87 -5.63
CA LYS A 264 8.57 -12.49 -6.70
C LYS A 264 7.80 -13.49 -7.56
N ARG A 265 6.75 -14.09 -7.01
CA ARG A 265 5.90 -15.07 -7.71
C ARG A 265 4.70 -14.43 -8.38
N SER A 266 4.39 -13.18 -8.04
CA SER A 266 3.26 -12.45 -8.62
C SER A 266 3.53 -12.12 -10.10
N PRO A 267 2.68 -12.58 -11.03
CA PRO A 267 2.83 -12.26 -12.45
C PRO A 267 2.76 -10.74 -12.70
N GLY A 268 3.58 -10.25 -13.63
CA GLY A 268 3.51 -8.84 -14.03
C GLY A 268 4.23 -7.86 -13.10
N ILE A 269 5.00 -8.34 -12.12
CA ILE A 269 5.87 -7.49 -11.30
C ILE A 269 7.31 -7.62 -11.82
N ASN A 270 7.88 -6.52 -12.30
CA ASN A 270 9.26 -6.48 -12.83
C ASN A 270 10.30 -6.16 -11.76
N ALA A 271 9.91 -5.35 -10.77
CA ALA A 271 10.75 -4.93 -9.65
C ALA A 271 9.88 -4.50 -8.47
N PHE A 272 10.44 -4.53 -7.26
CA PHE A 272 9.78 -3.95 -6.10
C PHE A 272 10.74 -3.50 -5.00
N HIS A 273 10.26 -2.56 -4.21
CA HIS A 273 10.74 -2.23 -2.87
C HIS A 273 9.59 -2.43 -1.89
N LEU A 274 9.85 -3.13 -0.79
CA LEU A 274 8.90 -3.26 0.30
C LEU A 274 9.53 -2.77 1.60
N LYS A 275 8.71 -2.14 2.43
CA LYS A 275 9.04 -1.72 3.79
C LYS A 275 7.98 -2.24 4.73
N VAL A 276 8.42 -2.94 5.76
CA VAL A 276 7.58 -3.41 6.85
C VAL A 276 7.85 -2.55 8.07
N VAL A 277 6.80 -2.09 8.73
CA VAL A 277 6.83 -1.32 9.97
C VAL A 277 5.99 -2.04 11.01
N HIS A 278 6.62 -2.52 12.07
CA HIS A 278 5.94 -2.96 13.28
C HIS A 278 5.86 -1.78 14.23
N ALA A 279 4.64 -1.31 14.52
CA ALA A 279 4.42 -0.22 15.47
C ALA A 279 4.54 -0.75 16.90
N GLU A 280 5.79 -0.83 17.39
CA GLU A 280 6.12 -1.54 18.63
C GLU A 280 5.34 -0.99 19.81
N SER A 281 4.62 -1.86 20.52
CA SER A 281 3.75 -1.46 21.63
C SER A 281 4.49 -1.21 22.95
N LEU A 282 5.74 -1.68 23.06
CA LEU A 282 6.57 -1.48 24.26
C LEU A 282 7.63 -0.36 24.10
N HIS A 283 7.86 0.09 22.87
CA HIS A 283 8.88 1.08 22.54
C HIS A 283 8.25 2.39 22.05
N ALA A 284 8.96 3.51 22.19
CA ALA A 284 8.56 4.80 21.65
C ALA A 284 9.03 5.00 20.18
N HIS A 285 9.31 3.90 19.48
CA HIS A 285 9.80 3.87 18.10
C HIS A 285 9.42 2.53 17.45
N ASP A 286 9.38 2.51 16.12
CA ASP A 286 8.96 1.35 15.35
C ASP A 286 10.15 0.45 14.97
N ALA A 287 9.90 -0.87 14.87
CA ALA A 287 10.82 -1.80 14.25
C ALA A 287 10.56 -1.87 12.73
N VAL A 288 11.60 -1.76 11.92
CA VAL A 288 11.50 -1.61 10.47
C VAL A 288 12.39 -2.62 9.75
N ALA A 289 11.86 -3.24 8.70
CA ALA A 289 12.62 -4.07 7.77
C ALA A 289 12.31 -3.69 6.33
N GLU A 290 13.32 -3.69 5.45
CA GLU A 290 13.15 -3.39 4.03
C GLU A 290 13.72 -4.50 3.15
N SER A 291 13.12 -4.69 1.98
CA SER A 291 13.63 -5.62 0.97
C SER A 291 13.40 -5.08 -0.43
N ARG A 292 14.30 -5.43 -1.36
CA ARG A 292 14.27 -4.98 -2.75
C ARG A 292 14.51 -6.16 -3.68
N TRP A 293 13.92 -6.10 -4.87
CA TRP A 293 14.17 -7.03 -5.97
C TRP A 293 14.10 -6.27 -7.29
N ASN A 294 15.16 -6.36 -8.10
CA ASN A 294 15.32 -5.63 -9.36
C ASN A 294 15.04 -4.12 -9.27
N TRP A 295 15.18 -3.54 -8.08
CA TRP A 295 14.88 -2.15 -7.79
C TRP A 295 16.19 -1.42 -7.48
N GLU A 296 16.63 -0.56 -8.39
CA GLU A 296 17.79 0.29 -8.16
C GLU A 296 17.46 1.33 -7.09
N ALA A 297 18.39 1.57 -6.16
CA ALA A 297 18.27 2.68 -5.24
C ALA A 297 18.43 3.97 -6.06
N ALA A 298 17.44 4.86 -5.97
CA ALA A 298 17.54 6.21 -6.50
C ALA A 298 18.70 6.98 -5.87
#